data_AF-A0A645AKX1-F1
#
_entry.id   AF-A0A645AKX1-F1
#
_cell.length_a   1.000
_cell.length_b   1.000
_cell.length_c   1.000
_cell.angle_alpha   90.00
_cell.angle_beta   90.00
_cell.angle_gamma   90.00
#
_symmetry.space_group_name_H-M   'P 1'
#
loop_
_entity.id
_entity.type
_entity.pdbx_description
1 polymer ?
#
loop_
_entity_poly.entity_id
_entity_poly.type
_entity_poly.pdbx_seq_one_letter_code
_entity_poly.pdbx_strand_id
1 'polypeptide(L)'
;MGYTPDVKENILLPNASPTPPLTATPTASKVLVNGTKISFDAYNIQSSNYFKLRDLAKVLSSSEKQFEVTWDGAKNAINLIRGKSYTVSGGELAAGDGKAKTPTLSTSKIYIDGTEVQLTAYNINGNNYFKLRDVMQKFNVGVGWDGATSTITIDTKIDYTP
;
A
#
# COMPACT_ATOMS: atom_id res chain seq x y z
N MET A 1 18.01 -60.77 26.81
CA MET A 1 17.33 -60.37 25.56
C MET A 1 15.84 -60.57 25.78
N GLY A 2 14.95 -59.59 25.91
CA GLY A 2 14.91 -58.24 25.35
C GLY A 2 13.77 -58.20 24.34
N TYR A 3 12.66 -57.52 24.67
CA TYR A 3 11.70 -56.81 23.80
C TYR A 3 10.42 -56.50 24.60
N THR A 4 10.30 -55.27 25.06
CA THR A 4 9.01 -54.61 25.38
C THR A 4 8.63 -53.75 24.18
N PRO A 5 7.38 -53.81 23.66
CA PRO A 5 6.98 -52.98 22.54
C PRO A 5 6.88 -51.51 22.96
N ASP A 6 7.52 -50.68 22.15
CA ASP A 6 7.58 -49.22 22.20
C ASP A 6 6.18 -48.61 22.14
N VAL A 7 5.88 -47.71 23.08
CA VAL A 7 4.67 -46.90 23.06
C VAL A 7 4.77 -45.95 21.87
N LYS A 8 3.81 -46.02 20.94
CA LYS A 8 3.70 -45.03 19.87
C LYS A 8 3.38 -43.67 20.50
N GLU A 9 4.41 -42.89 20.76
CA GLU A 9 4.25 -41.47 21.06
C GLU A 9 3.58 -40.82 19.86
N ASN A 10 2.36 -40.34 20.09
CA ASN A 10 1.64 -39.48 19.18
C ASN A 10 2.37 -38.14 19.13
N ILE A 11 3.30 -37.99 18.19
CA ILE A 11 4.04 -36.74 17.97
C ILE A 11 3.05 -35.69 17.47
N LEU A 12 2.46 -34.94 18.41
CA LEU A 12 1.79 -33.68 18.13
C LEU A 12 2.84 -32.76 17.49
N LEU A 13 2.65 -32.46 16.20
CA LEU A 13 3.38 -31.38 15.53
C LEU A 13 3.27 -30.11 16.39
N PRO A 14 4.35 -29.35 16.62
CA PRO A 14 4.30 -28.17 17.46
C PRO A 14 3.27 -27.17 16.90
N ASN A 15 2.27 -26.86 17.73
CA ASN A 15 1.25 -25.85 17.47
C ASN A 15 1.92 -24.54 17.04
N ALA A 16 1.83 -24.19 15.75
CA ALA A 16 2.13 -22.84 15.31
C ALA A 16 1.17 -21.89 16.05
N SER A 17 1.72 -21.00 16.87
CA SER A 17 0.92 -19.94 17.50
C SER A 17 0.23 -19.16 16.37
N PRO A 18 -1.08 -18.88 16.45
CA PRO A 18 -1.74 -18.10 15.40
C PRO A 18 -1.06 -16.74 15.33
N THR A 19 -0.51 -16.40 14.15
CA THR A 19 0.03 -15.07 13.89
C THR A 19 -1.08 -14.05 14.15
N PRO A 20 -0.88 -13.05 15.03
CA PRO A 20 -1.90 -12.05 15.30
C PRO A 20 -2.29 -11.36 13.98
N PRO A 21 -3.59 -11.02 13.81
CA PRO A 21 -4.04 -10.38 12.59
C PRO A 21 -3.31 -9.06 12.37
N LEU A 22 -2.95 -8.79 11.12
CA LEU A 22 -2.36 -7.52 10.73
C LEU A 22 -3.34 -6.39 11.08
N THR A 23 -2.82 -5.27 11.61
CA THR A 23 -3.63 -4.10 11.95
C THR A 23 -3.19 -2.91 11.08
N ALA A 24 -4.16 -2.24 10.47
CA ALA A 24 -3.99 -0.96 9.80
C ALA A 24 -4.51 0.14 10.71
N THR A 25 -3.60 0.96 11.24
CA THR A 25 -3.94 2.07 12.15
C THR A 25 -3.97 3.37 11.37
N PRO A 26 -5.04 4.19 11.41
CA PRO A 26 -5.09 5.47 10.72
C PRO A 26 -3.88 6.33 11.07
N THR A 27 -3.25 6.94 10.06
CA THR A 27 -2.15 7.86 10.29
C THR A 27 -2.67 9.27 10.60
N ALA A 28 -2.05 9.93 11.59
CA ALA A 28 -2.30 11.34 11.90
C ALA A 28 -1.30 12.27 11.20
N SER A 29 -0.37 11.72 10.39
CA SER A 29 0.67 12.50 9.72
C SER A 29 0.07 13.55 8.79
N LYS A 30 0.61 14.76 8.85
CA LYS A 30 0.32 15.81 7.87
C LYS A 30 0.95 15.40 6.53
N VAL A 31 0.20 15.54 5.43
CA VAL A 31 0.75 15.26 4.08
C VAL A 31 0.75 16.54 3.26
N LEU A 32 1.91 16.88 2.72
CA LEU A 32 2.10 17.96 1.77
C LEU A 32 2.39 17.37 0.39
N VAL A 33 1.58 17.70 -0.61
CA VAL A 33 1.82 17.38 -2.02
C VAL A 33 2.21 18.68 -2.73
N ASN A 34 3.45 18.77 -3.22
CA ASN A 34 4.00 19.98 -3.83
C ASN A 34 3.78 21.24 -2.96
N GLY A 35 3.98 21.10 -1.64
CA GLY A 35 3.77 22.17 -0.65
C GLY A 35 2.31 22.41 -0.23
N THR A 36 1.33 21.80 -0.90
CA THR A 36 -0.09 21.93 -0.57
C THR A 36 -0.53 20.85 0.41
N LYS A 37 -1.21 21.22 1.49
CA LYS A 37 -1.74 20.24 2.44
C LYS A 37 -2.91 19.46 1.83
N ILE A 38 -2.80 18.14 1.80
CA ILE A 38 -3.84 17.23 1.33
C ILE A 38 -4.19 16.23 2.43
N SER A 39 -5.48 15.99 2.65
CA SER A 39 -5.96 14.96 3.58
C SER A 39 -6.13 13.64 2.84
N PHE A 40 -5.60 12.56 3.42
CA PHE A 40 -5.76 11.20 2.92
C PHE A 40 -6.43 10.33 3.97
N ASP A 41 -7.23 9.37 3.53
CA ASP A 41 -7.45 8.15 4.32
C ASP A 41 -6.23 7.25 4.10
N ALA A 42 -5.36 7.17 5.10
CA ALA A 42 -4.10 6.44 5.04
C ALA A 42 -3.84 5.73 6.37
N TYR A 43 -3.07 4.65 6.31
CA TYR A 43 -2.85 3.77 7.47
C TYR A 43 -1.37 3.49 7.67
N ASN A 44 -0.94 3.38 8.93
CA ASN A 44 0.28 2.71 9.29
C ASN A 44 0.03 1.20 9.38
N ILE A 45 0.81 0.43 8.62
CA ILE A 45 0.82 -1.04 8.67
C ILE A 45 2.29 -1.44 8.77
N GLN A 46 2.68 -2.16 9.83
CA GLN A 46 4.06 -2.58 10.07
C GLN A 46 5.08 -1.43 9.91
N SER A 47 4.81 -0.30 10.57
CA SER A 47 5.67 0.90 10.59
C SER A 47 5.83 1.61 9.24
N SER A 48 5.06 1.24 8.22
CA SER A 48 5.04 1.90 6.91
C SER A 48 3.72 2.62 6.68
N ASN A 49 3.76 3.77 5.99
CA ASN A 49 2.54 4.48 5.61
C ASN A 49 1.99 3.93 4.29
N TYR A 50 0.75 3.47 4.33
CA TYR A 50 -0.01 2.90 3.22
C TYR A 50 -1.11 3.87 2.79
N PHE A 51 -1.17 4.14 1.49
CA PHE A 51 -2.10 5.08 0.88
C PHE A 51 -2.93 4.39 -0.17
N LYS A 52 -4.20 4.80 -0.30
CA LYS A 52 -5.06 4.36 -1.38
C LYS A 52 -4.44 4.74 -2.72
N LEU A 53 -4.23 3.75 -3.59
CA LEU A 53 -3.50 3.94 -4.86
C LEU A 53 -4.13 5.03 -5.75
N ARG A 54 -5.46 5.04 -5.83
CA ARG A 54 -6.21 6.02 -6.64
C ARG A 54 -6.09 7.44 -6.10
N ASP A 55 -5.93 7.60 -4.78
CA ASP A 55 -5.70 8.91 -4.17
C ASP A 55 -4.33 9.44 -4.58
N LEU A 56 -3.30 8.57 -4.60
CA LEU A 56 -1.97 8.93 -5.10
C LEU A 56 -2.01 9.33 -6.59
N ALA A 57 -2.66 8.54 -7.43
CA ALA A 57 -2.80 8.85 -8.86
C ALA A 57 -3.53 10.20 -9.08
N LYS A 58 -4.58 10.46 -8.29
CA LYS A 58 -5.35 11.70 -8.33
C LYS A 58 -4.51 12.93 -8.00
N VAL A 59 -3.72 12.90 -6.93
CA VAL A 59 -2.94 14.07 -6.49
C VAL A 59 -1.70 14.33 -7.34
N LEU A 60 -1.18 13.31 -8.01
CA LEU A 60 -0.04 13.43 -8.93
C LEU A 60 -0.46 13.77 -10.36
N SER A 61 -1.76 13.69 -10.67
CA SER A 61 -2.30 14.04 -11.99
C SER A 61 -1.95 15.48 -12.36
N SER A 62 -1.70 15.75 -13.64
CA SER A 62 -1.18 17.00 -14.21
C SER A 62 0.31 17.31 -13.93
N SER A 63 1.03 16.44 -13.21
CA SER A 63 2.49 16.53 -13.12
C SER A 63 3.20 15.69 -14.19
N GLU A 64 4.50 15.91 -14.39
CA GLU A 64 5.35 15.06 -15.25
C GLU A 64 5.46 13.62 -14.73
N LYS A 65 5.20 13.40 -13.43
CA LYS A 65 5.28 12.10 -12.75
C LYS A 65 3.90 11.48 -12.52
N GLN A 66 2.89 11.92 -13.28
CA GLN A 66 1.54 11.38 -13.24
C GLN A 66 1.47 9.93 -13.74
N PHE A 67 0.45 9.22 -13.30
CA PHE A 67 0.10 7.92 -13.84
C PHE A 67 -1.40 7.65 -13.74
N GLU A 68 -1.89 6.83 -14.67
CA GLU A 68 -3.27 6.31 -14.66
C GLU A 68 -3.34 4.99 -13.90
N VAL A 69 -4.51 4.66 -13.35
CA VAL A 69 -4.81 3.37 -12.71
C VAL A 69 -6.01 2.75 -13.39
N THR A 70 -5.81 1.60 -14.03
CA THR A 70 -6.92 0.83 -14.64
C THR A 70 -7.03 -0.55 -14.01
N TRP A 71 -8.24 -1.10 -14.06
CA TRP A 71 -8.55 -2.45 -13.62
C TRP A 71 -8.70 -3.37 -14.84
N ASP A 72 -8.02 -4.51 -14.82
CA ASP A 72 -8.23 -5.62 -15.76
C ASP A 72 -8.80 -6.82 -14.98
N GLY A 73 -10.12 -6.96 -15.04
CA GLY A 73 -10.83 -8.04 -14.35
C GLY A 73 -10.54 -9.42 -14.92
N ALA A 74 -10.20 -9.54 -16.20
CA ALA A 74 -9.89 -10.82 -16.82
C ALA A 74 -8.54 -11.37 -16.33
N LYS A 75 -7.59 -10.48 -16.01
CA LYS A 75 -6.28 -10.85 -15.46
C LYS A 75 -6.18 -10.75 -13.94
N ASN A 76 -7.23 -10.32 -13.25
CA ASN A 76 -7.17 -9.91 -11.83
C ASN A 76 -5.98 -8.97 -11.60
N ALA A 77 -5.92 -7.87 -12.35
CA ALA A 77 -4.74 -7.03 -12.41
C ALA A 77 -5.05 -5.54 -12.32
N ILE A 78 -4.13 -4.82 -11.67
CA ILE A 78 -4.10 -3.37 -11.62
C ILE A 78 -2.99 -2.91 -12.58
N ASN A 79 -3.35 -2.10 -13.57
CA ASN A 79 -2.38 -1.52 -14.49
C ASN A 79 -2.12 -0.07 -14.11
N LEU A 80 -0.84 0.27 -13.98
CA LEU A 80 -0.36 1.63 -13.81
C LEU A 80 0.29 2.08 -15.11
N ILE A 81 -0.13 3.23 -15.64
CA ILE A 81 0.35 3.72 -16.95
C ILE A 81 1.04 5.05 -16.73
N ARG A 82 2.36 5.11 -16.94
CA ARG A 82 3.17 6.32 -16.75
C ARG A 82 2.79 7.42 -17.73
N GLY A 83 2.91 8.67 -17.30
CA GLY A 83 2.72 9.86 -18.13
C GLY A 83 1.28 10.14 -18.53
N LYS A 84 0.36 9.20 -18.28
CA LYS A 84 -1.07 9.38 -18.53
C LYS A 84 -1.75 9.99 -17.30
N SER A 85 -2.57 11.02 -17.51
CA SER A 85 -3.35 11.63 -16.44
C SER A 85 -4.39 10.65 -15.89
N TYR A 86 -4.61 10.71 -14.57
CA TYR A 86 -5.56 9.86 -13.89
C TYR A 86 -7.02 10.22 -14.22
N THR A 87 -7.82 9.20 -14.54
CA THR A 87 -9.27 9.32 -14.77
C THR A 87 -10.01 9.08 -13.46
N VAL A 88 -10.66 10.14 -12.95
CA VAL A 88 -11.46 10.08 -11.72
C VAL A 88 -12.53 9.00 -11.83
N SER A 89 -12.56 8.10 -10.85
CA SER A 89 -13.49 6.98 -10.76
C SER A 89 -14.51 7.15 -9.62
N GLY A 90 -14.33 8.15 -8.75
CA GLY A 90 -15.22 8.46 -7.64
C GLY A 90 -14.70 7.92 -6.30
N GLY A 91 -14.89 8.69 -5.24
CA GLY A 91 -14.46 8.35 -3.88
C GLY A 91 -12.97 8.60 -3.58
N GLU A 92 -12.22 9.16 -4.53
CA GLU A 92 -10.84 9.59 -4.27
C GLU A 92 -10.80 10.69 -3.20
N LEU A 93 -9.83 10.61 -2.31
CA LEU A 93 -9.63 11.51 -1.18
C LEU A 93 -10.83 11.59 -0.21
N ALA A 94 -11.79 10.67 -0.31
CA ALA A 94 -12.85 10.55 0.67
C ALA A 94 -12.25 10.25 2.05
N ALA A 95 -12.76 10.94 3.06
CA ALA A 95 -12.32 10.74 4.44
C ALA A 95 -12.65 9.33 4.93
N GLY A 96 -11.71 8.74 5.68
CA GLY A 96 -11.96 7.52 6.44
C GLY A 96 -12.77 7.78 7.71
N ASP A 97 -13.16 6.72 8.41
CA ASP A 97 -13.88 6.80 9.69
C ASP A 97 -12.94 6.98 10.90
N GLY A 98 -11.64 7.10 10.67
CA GLY A 98 -10.63 7.28 11.72
C GLY A 98 -10.44 6.06 12.62
N LYS A 99 -10.87 4.86 12.20
CA LYS A 99 -10.76 3.63 12.99
C LYS A 99 -9.73 2.66 12.42
N ALA A 100 -9.12 1.88 13.30
CA ALA A 100 -8.27 0.76 12.89
C ALA A 100 -9.05 -0.28 12.06
N LYS A 101 -8.36 -0.92 11.13
CA LYS A 101 -8.91 -1.94 10.22
C LYS A 101 -8.05 -3.20 10.23
N THR A 102 -8.65 -4.32 9.85
CA THR A 102 -7.93 -5.56 9.54
C THR A 102 -7.74 -5.64 8.02
N PRO A 103 -6.57 -5.24 7.48
CA PRO A 103 -6.30 -5.34 6.05
C PRO A 103 -6.25 -6.79 5.58
N THR A 104 -6.71 -7.03 4.35
CA THR A 104 -6.50 -8.31 3.66
C THR A 104 -5.45 -8.16 2.57
N LEU A 105 -4.54 -9.11 2.43
CA LEU A 105 -3.55 -9.06 1.36
C LEU A 105 -4.25 -9.19 0.00
N SER A 106 -3.96 -8.28 -0.91
CA SER A 106 -4.48 -8.34 -2.27
C SER A 106 -3.76 -9.44 -3.07
N THR A 107 -4.52 -10.16 -3.90
CA THR A 107 -4.00 -11.18 -4.82
C THR A 107 -3.85 -10.66 -6.25
N SER A 108 -4.22 -9.40 -6.49
CA SER A 108 -4.17 -8.82 -7.83
C SER A 108 -2.73 -8.63 -8.28
N LYS A 109 -2.46 -8.96 -9.54
CA LYS A 109 -1.18 -8.64 -10.18
C LYS A 109 -1.06 -7.15 -10.42
N ILE A 110 0.16 -6.63 -10.37
CA ILE A 110 0.43 -5.21 -10.64
C ILE A 110 1.32 -5.11 -11.87
N TYR A 111 0.88 -4.34 -12.86
CA TYR A 111 1.65 -4.03 -14.05
C TYR A 111 1.97 -2.55 -14.09
N ILE A 112 3.20 -2.20 -14.46
CA ILE A 112 3.55 -0.83 -14.84
C ILE A 112 3.99 -0.83 -16.29
N ASP A 113 3.27 -0.10 -17.13
CA ASP A 113 3.50 -0.05 -18.58
C ASP A 113 3.58 -1.47 -19.21
N GLY A 114 2.69 -2.37 -18.77
CA GLY A 114 2.62 -3.75 -19.24
C GLY A 114 3.64 -4.71 -18.62
N THR A 115 4.60 -4.23 -17.82
CA THR A 115 5.59 -5.08 -17.13
C THR A 115 5.10 -5.43 -15.72
N GLU A 116 5.06 -6.72 -15.37
CA GLU A 116 4.66 -7.16 -14.03
C GLU A 116 5.69 -6.69 -12.99
N VAL A 117 5.22 -6.12 -11.88
CA VAL A 117 6.06 -5.69 -10.77
C VAL A 117 5.54 -6.25 -9.45
N GLN A 118 6.45 -6.46 -8.51
CA GLN A 118 6.07 -6.82 -7.16
C GLN A 118 5.87 -5.57 -6.30
N LEU A 119 4.63 -5.38 -5.86
CA LEU A 119 4.23 -4.37 -4.89
C LEU A 119 3.21 -4.99 -3.93
N THR A 120 3.42 -4.85 -2.63
CA THR A 120 2.45 -5.30 -1.63
C THR A 120 1.28 -4.35 -1.59
N ALA A 121 0.07 -4.89 -1.77
CA ALA A 121 -1.18 -4.16 -1.64
C ALA A 121 -2.07 -4.81 -0.59
N TYR A 122 -2.71 -3.98 0.24
CA TYR A 122 -3.74 -4.41 1.17
C TYR A 122 -5.09 -3.87 0.75
N ASN A 123 -6.10 -4.74 0.71
CA ASN A 123 -7.47 -4.31 0.57
C ASN A 123 -8.03 -3.86 1.92
N ILE A 124 -8.56 -2.64 1.97
CA ILE A 124 -9.27 -2.08 3.11
C ILE A 124 -10.55 -1.45 2.55
N ASN A 125 -11.70 -1.93 3.00
CA ASN A 125 -13.02 -1.45 2.56
C ASN A 125 -13.16 -1.35 1.02
N GLY A 126 -12.71 -2.38 0.29
CA GLY A 126 -12.82 -2.44 -1.17
C GLY A 126 -11.77 -1.62 -1.95
N ASN A 127 -10.83 -0.97 -1.26
CA ASN A 127 -9.80 -0.15 -1.87
C ASN A 127 -8.41 -0.77 -1.66
N ASN A 128 -7.52 -0.67 -2.66
CA ASN A 128 -6.15 -1.16 -2.55
C ASN A 128 -5.20 -0.06 -2.04
N TYR A 129 -4.56 -0.33 -0.90
CA TYR A 129 -3.59 0.53 -0.26
C TYR A 129 -2.18 -0.02 -0.45
N PHE A 130 -1.25 0.87 -0.80
CA PHE A 130 0.14 0.52 -1.10
C PHE A 130 1.08 1.34 -0.23
N LYS A 131 2.23 0.75 0.10
CA LYS A 131 3.30 1.45 0.81
C LYS A 131 3.75 2.64 -0.03
N LEU A 132 3.68 3.84 0.55
CA LEU A 132 3.92 5.10 -0.16
C LEU A 132 5.25 5.10 -0.91
N ARG A 133 6.34 4.80 -0.19
CA ARG A 133 7.70 4.86 -0.73
C ARG A 133 7.89 3.90 -1.91
N ASP A 134 7.30 2.71 -1.85
CA ASP A 134 7.43 1.71 -2.91
C ASP A 134 6.76 2.19 -4.20
N VAL A 135 5.58 2.82 -4.12
CA VAL A 135 4.92 3.41 -5.29
C VAL A 135 5.71 4.61 -5.80
N MET A 136 6.08 5.55 -4.92
CA MET A 136 6.77 6.77 -5.33
C MET A 136 8.13 6.48 -5.98
N GLN A 137 8.84 5.45 -5.52
CA GLN A 137 10.07 4.97 -6.17
C GLN A 137 9.82 4.53 -7.62
N LYS A 138 8.71 3.84 -7.91
CA LYS A 138 8.40 3.38 -9.29
C LYS A 138 8.08 4.54 -10.25
N PHE A 139 7.63 5.68 -9.74
CA PHE A 139 7.31 6.88 -10.53
C PHE A 139 8.35 8.01 -10.35
N ASN A 140 9.48 7.70 -9.69
CA ASN A 140 10.55 8.63 -9.40
C ASN A 140 10.08 9.91 -8.65
N VAL A 141 9.07 9.82 -7.79
CA VAL A 141 8.53 10.98 -7.03
C VAL A 141 9.27 11.14 -5.71
N GLY A 142 9.71 12.35 -5.37
CA GLY A 142 10.38 12.63 -4.10
C GLY A 142 9.48 12.40 -2.88
N VAL A 143 10.03 11.74 -1.85
CA VAL A 143 9.34 11.51 -0.57
C VAL A 143 10.21 11.94 0.62
N GLY A 144 9.72 12.90 1.38
CA GLY A 144 10.36 13.41 2.61
C GLY A 144 9.61 13.01 3.88
N TRP A 145 10.34 13.01 5.01
CA TRP A 145 9.78 12.91 6.35
C TRP A 145 10.39 13.96 7.26
N ASP A 146 9.54 14.75 7.91
CA ASP A 146 9.92 15.62 9.03
C ASP A 146 9.33 15.06 10.31
N GLY A 147 10.19 14.54 11.19
CA GLY A 147 9.80 13.97 12.47
C GLY A 147 9.35 14.98 13.51
N ALA A 148 9.78 16.24 13.43
CA ALA A 148 9.41 17.28 14.40
C ALA A 148 7.94 17.70 14.22
N THR A 149 7.47 17.74 12.98
CA THR A 149 6.10 18.12 12.64
C THR A 149 5.22 16.95 12.22
N SER A 150 5.75 15.73 12.21
CA SER A 150 5.09 14.52 11.70
C SER A 150 4.53 14.73 10.29
N THR A 151 5.36 15.33 9.41
CA THR A 151 4.97 15.69 8.05
C THR A 151 5.60 14.77 7.02
N ILE A 152 4.75 14.19 6.17
CA ILE A 152 5.14 13.52 4.94
C ILE A 152 5.10 14.56 3.81
N THR A 153 6.18 14.62 3.03
CA THR A 153 6.20 15.43 1.80
C THR A 153 6.23 14.51 0.59
N ILE A 154 5.40 14.80 -0.39
CA ILE A 154 5.38 14.21 -1.72
C ILE A 154 5.64 15.34 -2.71
N ASP A 155 6.73 15.24 -3.47
CA ASP A 155 7.14 16.30 -4.39
C ASP A 155 7.42 15.74 -5.79
N THR A 156 6.60 16.18 -6.75
CA THR A 156 6.71 15.73 -8.15
C THR A 156 7.83 16.41 -8.92
N LYS A 157 8.44 17.47 -8.38
CA LYS A 157 9.49 18.25 -9.02
C LYS A 157 10.89 17.75 -8.71
N ILE A 158 11.02 16.83 -7.76
CA ILE A 158 12.30 16.22 -7.39
C ILE A 158 12.23 14.70 -7.54
N ASP A 159 13.39 14.09 -7.70
CA ASP A 159 13.54 12.66 -7.89
C ASP A 159 13.47 11.89 -6.58
N TYR A 160 13.05 10.63 -6.66
CA TYR A 160 13.04 9.76 -5.49
C TYR A 160 14.48 9.49 -5.04
N THR A 161 14.75 9.69 -3.75
CA THR A 161 16.02 9.35 -3.11
C THR A 161 15.76 8.27 -2.05
N PRO A 162 16.47 7.11 -2.08
CA PRO A 162 16.29 6.02 -1.12
C PRO A 162 16.51 6.40 0.34
#